data_AF-A0A4U5MY47-F1
#
_entry.id   AF-A0A4U5MY47-F1
#
_cell.length_a   1.000
_cell.length_b   1.000
_cell.length_c   1.000
_cell.angle_alpha   90.00
_cell.angle_beta   90.00
_cell.angle_gamma   90.00
#
_symmetry.space_group_name_H-M   'P 1'
#
loop_
_entity.id
_entity.type
_entity.pdbx_description
1 polymer ?
#
loop_
_entity_poly.entity_id
_entity_poly.type
_entity_poly.pdbx_seq_one_letter_code
_entity_poly.pdbx_strand_id
1 'polypeptide(L)'
;MGDMQILPVARHRPPSKRPTWIIVLVSMVSLFLVCAYIYPPQSRNACYVFSSRGCQVLTDWLPPAPTRELTDEEIASRVVIREILSASLTPTKNAKIAFMFLTPGPLPFEKLWDKFFSGHEDRFSVYVHASKEKPVHVSRYFVNQDIHSDQ
;
A
#
# COMPACT_ATOMS: atom_id res chain seq x y z
N MET A 1 -8.81 23.47 89.59
CA MET A 1 -9.58 22.81 88.50
C MET A 1 -9.48 23.71 87.29
N GLY A 2 -8.81 23.42 86.20
CA GLY A 2 -8.09 22.25 85.72
C GLY A 2 -7.38 22.67 84.44
N ASP A 3 -6.25 22.05 84.15
CA ASP A 3 -5.47 22.20 82.91
C ASP A 3 -6.30 22.07 81.64
N MET A 4 -5.90 22.80 80.60
CA MET A 4 -5.88 22.24 79.25
C MET A 4 -4.89 23.00 78.36
N GLN A 5 -3.63 22.54 78.38
CA GLN A 5 -2.69 22.85 77.31
C GLN A 5 -3.09 22.04 76.07
N ILE A 6 -3.47 22.73 75.01
CA ILE A 6 -3.76 22.12 73.71
C ILE A 6 -2.44 22.00 72.95
N LEU A 7 -1.88 20.79 72.93
CA LEU A 7 -0.74 20.44 72.06
C LEU A 7 -1.15 20.52 70.58
N PRO A 8 -0.32 21.09 69.68
CA PRO A 8 -0.59 21.03 68.26
C PRO A 8 -0.34 19.61 67.74
N VAL A 9 -1.38 18.97 67.21
CA VAL A 9 -1.30 17.69 66.50
C VAL A 9 -0.38 17.84 65.30
N ALA A 10 0.70 17.04 65.25
CA ALA A 10 1.59 16.95 64.10
C ALA A 10 0.83 16.33 62.91
N ARG A 11 0.54 17.15 61.89
CA ARG A 11 -0.02 16.66 60.63
C ARG A 11 1.06 15.92 59.84
N HIS A 12 0.96 14.59 59.78
CA HIS A 12 1.80 13.78 58.91
C HIS A 12 1.41 14.05 57.45
N ARG A 13 2.22 14.83 56.71
CA ARG A 13 2.12 14.88 55.24
C ARG A 13 2.56 13.52 54.69
N PRO A 14 1.78 12.87 53.81
CA PRO A 14 2.26 11.69 53.12
C PRO A 14 3.47 12.08 52.26
N PRO A 15 4.52 11.26 52.19
CA PRO A 15 5.67 11.54 51.35
C PRO A 15 5.18 11.60 49.90
N SER A 16 5.28 12.78 49.27
CA SER A 16 5.09 12.93 47.84
C SER A 16 6.07 12.00 47.14
N LYS A 17 5.57 10.90 46.55
CA LYS A 17 6.37 10.05 45.68
C LYS A 17 6.98 10.97 44.62
N ARG A 18 8.30 11.09 44.65
CA ARG A 18 9.04 12.00 43.76
C ARG A 18 8.63 11.70 42.31
N PRO A 19 8.54 12.71 41.43
CA PRO A 19 8.02 12.55 40.06
C PRO A 19 9.02 11.84 39.13
N THR A 20 9.57 10.69 39.55
CA THR A 20 10.49 9.87 38.76
C THR A 20 9.84 9.37 37.48
N TRP A 21 8.53 9.13 37.48
CA TRP A 21 7.80 8.74 36.27
C TRP A 21 7.84 9.81 35.18
N ILE A 22 7.84 11.09 35.54
CA ILE A 22 7.95 12.20 34.59
C ILE A 22 9.33 12.17 33.92
N ILE A 23 10.39 11.94 34.69
CA ILE A 23 11.77 11.84 34.15
C ILE A 23 11.88 10.65 33.18
N VAL A 24 11.30 9.50 33.53
CA VAL A 24 11.28 8.31 32.66
C VAL A 24 10.52 8.58 31.37
N LEU A 25 9.36 9.23 31.44
CA LEU A 25 8.58 9.59 30.26
C LEU A 25 9.33 10.57 29.35
N VAL A 26 9.91 11.63 29.91
CA VAL A 26 10.69 12.61 29.14
C VAL A 26 11.91 11.95 28.49
N SER A 27 12.59 11.06 29.20
CA SER A 27 13.69 10.27 28.66
C SER A 27 13.24 9.38 27.49
N MET A 28 12.10 8.67 27.65
CA MET A 28 11.56 7.80 26.63
C MET A 28 11.18 8.58 25.35
N VAL A 29 10.54 9.75 25.51
CA VAL A 29 10.16 10.62 24.38
C VAL A 29 11.40 11.17 23.69
N SER A 30 12.39 11.66 24.44
CA SER A 30 13.65 12.16 23.87
C SER A 30 14.41 11.08 23.09
N LEU A 31 14.50 9.86 23.62
CA LEU A 31 15.14 8.74 22.92
C LEU A 31 14.40 8.41 21.61
N PHE A 32 13.07 8.38 21.65
CA PHE A 32 12.26 8.12 20.46
C PHE A 32 12.50 9.18 19.36
N LEU A 33 12.55 10.46 19.74
CA LEU A 33 12.83 11.56 18.81
C LEU A 33 14.24 11.46 18.20
N VAL A 34 15.25 11.13 19.01
CA VAL A 34 16.62 10.91 18.52
C VAL A 34 16.70 9.71 17.57
N CYS A 35 16.03 8.60 17.90
CA CYS A 35 15.98 7.43 17.04
C CYS A 35 15.27 7.74 15.70
N ALA A 36 14.16 8.48 15.72
CA ALA A 36 13.45 8.88 14.51
C ALA A 36 14.27 9.85 13.64
N TYR A 37 15.11 10.69 14.26
CA TYR A 37 16.03 11.59 13.55
C TYR A 37 17.19 10.83 12.89
N ILE A 38 17.77 9.84 13.58
CA ILE A 38 18.91 9.06 13.06
C ILE A 38 18.48 8.01 12.03
N TYR A 39 17.28 7.44 12.17
CA TYR A 39 16.73 6.44 11.28
C TYR A 39 15.48 6.96 10.57
N PRO A 40 15.64 7.86 9.57
CA PRO A 40 14.51 8.33 8.80
C PRO A 40 13.84 7.14 8.10
N PRO A 41 12.49 7.01 8.16
CA PRO A 41 11.79 5.92 7.53
C PRO A 41 11.98 5.99 6.01
N GLN A 42 12.75 5.04 5.47
CA GLN A 42 13.04 4.92 4.03
C GLN A 42 11.85 4.41 3.21
N SER A 43 10.74 4.02 3.87
CA SER A 43 9.56 3.49 3.19
C SER A 43 8.45 4.55 3.09
N ARG A 44 8.04 4.81 1.85
CA ARG A 44 6.91 5.68 1.47
C ARG A 44 5.59 5.27 2.17
N ASN A 45 5.52 4.04 2.69
CA ASN A 45 4.34 3.43 3.31
C ASN A 45 4.17 3.80 4.80
N ALA A 46 5.21 4.31 5.48
CA ALA A 46 5.11 4.77 6.87
C ALA A 46 4.32 6.09 7.01
N CYS A 47 4.12 6.81 5.90
CA CYS A 47 3.43 8.10 5.89
C CYS A 47 1.89 8.00 6.07
N TYR A 48 1.30 6.81 5.97
CA TYR A 48 -0.16 6.62 6.08
C TYR A 48 -0.66 6.57 7.52
N VAL A 49 0.23 6.46 8.52
CA VAL A 49 -0.18 6.32 9.93
C VAL A 49 -0.55 7.68 10.56
N PHE A 50 -0.07 8.81 10.00
CA PHE A 50 -0.36 10.15 10.52
C PHE A 50 -0.58 11.18 9.40
N SER A 51 -1.70 11.10 8.69
CA SER A 51 -2.28 12.17 7.84
C SER A 51 -1.46 12.61 6.60
N SER A 52 -2.13 12.75 5.46
CA SER A 52 -1.51 13.15 4.17
C SER A 52 -0.80 14.51 4.21
N ARG A 53 -1.18 15.41 5.12
CA ARG A 53 -0.53 16.72 5.33
C ARG A 53 0.87 16.63 5.96
N GLY A 54 1.15 15.59 6.77
CA GLY A 54 2.46 15.41 7.38
C GLY A 54 3.54 15.00 6.38
N CYS A 55 3.13 14.40 5.25
CA CYS A 55 4.06 13.89 4.24
C CYS A 55 4.75 15.00 3.44
N GLN A 56 4.03 16.09 3.12
CA GLN A 56 4.62 17.24 2.42
C GLN A 56 5.68 17.94 3.26
N VAL A 57 5.37 18.18 4.53
CA VAL A 57 6.33 18.77 5.47
C VAL A 57 7.57 17.87 5.60
N LEU A 58 7.38 16.56 5.76
CA LEU A 58 8.52 15.63 5.85
C LEU A 58 9.36 15.59 4.56
N THR A 59 8.76 15.67 3.37
CA THR A 59 9.53 15.75 2.12
C THR A 59 10.35 17.03 2.00
N ASP A 60 9.88 18.13 2.58
CA ASP A 60 10.61 19.40 2.62
C ASP A 60 11.77 19.39 3.64
N TRP A 61 11.66 18.59 4.71
CA TRP A 61 12.70 18.43 5.75
C TRP A 61 13.74 17.35 5.44
N LEU A 62 13.42 16.38 4.57
CA LEU A 62 14.37 15.33 4.21
C LEU A 62 15.45 15.91 3.29
N PRO A 63 16.74 15.58 3.53
CA PRO A 63 17.78 15.93 2.59
C PRO A 63 17.45 15.33 1.23
N PRO A 64 17.68 16.06 0.11
CA PRO A 64 17.41 15.54 -1.21
C PRO A 64 18.14 14.20 -1.36
N ALA A 65 17.43 13.21 -1.92
CA ALA A 65 18.04 11.91 -2.18
C ALA A 65 19.37 12.14 -2.91
N PRO A 66 20.48 11.52 -2.47
CA PRO A 66 21.79 11.76 -3.07
C PRO A 66 21.69 11.57 -4.57
N THR A 67 22.02 12.63 -5.32
CA THR A 67 22.03 12.64 -6.78
C THR A 67 23.17 11.76 -7.27
N ARG A 68 22.93 10.45 -7.29
CA ARG A 68 23.75 9.50 -8.04
C ARG A 68 23.38 9.61 -9.51
N GLU A 69 24.36 9.56 -10.39
CA GLU A 69 24.12 9.38 -11.82
C GLU A 69 23.51 8.00 -12.08
N LEU A 70 22.35 7.98 -12.73
CA LEU A 70 21.64 6.77 -13.12
C LEU A 70 22.36 6.15 -14.32
N THR A 71 22.44 4.82 -14.39
CA THR A 71 22.91 4.16 -15.61
C THR A 71 21.87 4.28 -16.72
N ASP A 72 22.27 4.11 -17.97
CA ASP A 72 21.36 4.22 -19.12
C ASP A 72 20.17 3.24 -19.01
N GLU A 73 20.37 2.06 -18.43
CA GLU A 73 19.32 1.07 -18.17
C GLU A 73 18.30 1.55 -17.12
N GLU A 74 18.79 2.22 -16.07
CA GLU A 74 17.94 2.81 -15.04
C GLU A 74 17.15 3.99 -15.59
N ILE A 75 17.76 4.79 -16.47
CA ILE A 75 17.08 5.87 -17.18
C ILE A 75 16.00 5.29 -18.11
N ALA A 76 16.34 4.28 -18.90
CA ALA A 76 15.39 3.63 -19.80
C ALA A 76 14.18 3.05 -19.04
N SER A 77 14.42 2.34 -17.93
CA SER A 77 13.33 1.78 -17.10
C SER A 77 12.44 2.88 -16.50
N ARG A 78 13.03 3.99 -16.04
CA ARG A 78 12.27 5.16 -15.56
C ARG A 78 11.40 5.77 -16.65
N VAL A 79 11.92 5.93 -17.86
CA VAL A 79 11.16 6.47 -19.00
C VAL A 79 10.00 5.53 -19.36
N VAL A 80 10.23 4.21 -19.42
CA VAL A 80 9.16 3.23 -19.68
C VAL A 80 8.06 3.33 -18.62
N ILE A 81 8.42 3.35 -17.34
CA ILE A 81 7.42 3.46 -16.27
C ILE A 81 6.66 4.79 -16.40
N ARG A 82 7.35 5.90 -16.63
CA ARG A 82 6.75 7.24 -16.67
C ARG A 82 5.85 7.44 -17.89
N GLU A 83 6.36 7.13 -19.07
CA GLU A 83 5.71 7.48 -20.34
C GLU A 83 4.79 6.39 -20.87
N ILE A 84 4.99 5.12 -20.48
CA ILE A 84 4.18 4.01 -21.00
C ILE A 84 3.24 3.50 -19.92
N LEU A 85 3.77 3.13 -18.74
CA LEU A 85 2.96 2.49 -17.69
C LEU A 85 2.12 3.49 -16.89
N SER A 86 2.61 4.72 -16.73
CA SER A 86 1.92 5.78 -15.98
C SER A 86 1.42 6.94 -16.83
N ALA A 87 1.57 6.84 -18.16
CA ALA A 87 0.76 7.67 -19.04
C ALA A 87 -0.70 7.47 -18.68
N SER A 88 -1.38 8.56 -18.31
CA SER A 88 -2.79 8.50 -17.97
C SER A 88 -3.55 8.04 -19.20
N LEU A 89 -4.00 6.79 -19.19
CA LEU A 89 -5.01 6.33 -20.12
C LEU A 89 -6.22 7.21 -19.88
N THR A 90 -6.47 8.15 -20.81
CA THR A 90 -7.65 9.02 -20.78
C THR A 90 -8.86 8.14 -20.51
N PRO A 91 -9.66 8.42 -19.46
CA PRO A 91 -10.81 7.59 -19.12
C PRO A 91 -11.73 7.54 -20.34
N THR A 92 -11.75 6.40 -21.02
CA THR A 92 -12.64 6.21 -22.15
C THR A 92 -14.06 6.14 -21.59
N LYS A 93 -15.03 6.72 -22.30
CA LYS A 93 -16.44 6.71 -21.86
C LYS A 93 -16.98 5.28 -21.70
N ASN A 94 -16.36 4.31 -22.37
CA ASN A 94 -16.68 2.88 -22.31
C ASN A 94 -15.45 2.10 -21.84
N ALA A 95 -15.22 2.08 -20.52
CA ALA A 95 -14.16 1.28 -19.94
C ALA A 95 -14.44 -0.22 -20.20
N LYS A 96 -13.50 -0.88 -20.88
CA LYS A 96 -13.60 -2.29 -21.28
C LYS A 96 -12.54 -3.11 -20.56
N ILE A 97 -12.92 -4.26 -20.01
CA ILE A 97 -12.01 -5.16 -19.29
C ILE A 97 -11.54 -6.27 -20.24
N ALA A 98 -10.23 -6.48 -20.32
CA ALA A 98 -9.65 -7.62 -21.05
C ALA A 98 -9.42 -8.80 -20.10
N PHE A 99 -10.08 -9.92 -20.35
CA PHE A 99 -9.87 -11.19 -19.66
C PHE A 99 -8.92 -12.06 -20.49
N MET A 100 -7.83 -12.53 -19.87
CA MET A 100 -6.88 -13.44 -20.50
C MET A 100 -6.84 -14.75 -19.71
N PHE A 101 -7.22 -15.84 -20.37
CA PHE A 101 -7.22 -17.18 -19.79
C PHE A 101 -6.00 -17.96 -20.30
N LEU A 102 -5.11 -18.32 -19.37
CA LEU A 102 -3.96 -19.16 -19.66
C LEU A 102 -4.26 -20.59 -19.18
N THR A 103 -4.49 -21.50 -20.11
CA THR A 103 -4.86 -22.88 -19.82
C THR A 103 -3.92 -23.86 -20.52
N PRO A 104 -3.75 -25.09 -20.00
CA PRO A 104 -3.05 -26.13 -20.75
C PRO A 104 -3.91 -26.73 -21.88
N GLY A 105 -5.24 -26.60 -21.82
CA GLY A 105 -6.18 -27.18 -22.78
C GLY A 105 -7.58 -26.55 -22.65
N PRO A 106 -8.68 -27.33 -22.64
CA PRO A 106 -10.05 -26.82 -22.49
C PRO A 106 -10.22 -25.87 -21.30
N LEU A 107 -10.98 -24.80 -21.51
CA LEU A 107 -11.22 -23.78 -20.49
C LEU A 107 -12.01 -24.37 -19.32
N PRO A 108 -11.45 -24.44 -18.09
CA PRO A 108 -12.20 -24.92 -16.94
C PRO A 108 -13.35 -23.98 -16.63
N PHE A 109 -14.48 -24.55 -16.25
CA PHE A 109 -15.70 -23.83 -15.87
C PHE A 109 -16.27 -22.92 -16.98
N GLU A 110 -16.05 -23.24 -18.25
CA GLU A 110 -16.57 -22.46 -19.38
C GLU A 110 -18.07 -22.10 -19.26
N LYS A 111 -18.90 -23.06 -18.82
CA LYS A 111 -20.35 -22.83 -18.59
C LYS A 111 -20.65 -21.83 -17.48
N LEU A 112 -19.77 -21.70 -16.49
CA LEU A 112 -19.91 -20.70 -15.43
C LEU A 112 -19.52 -19.32 -15.97
N TRP A 113 -18.42 -19.25 -16.73
CA TRP A 113 -17.98 -18.01 -17.36
C TRP A 113 -18.98 -17.49 -18.39
N ASP A 114 -19.65 -18.38 -19.13
CA ASP A 114 -20.74 -18.02 -20.04
C ASP A 114 -21.85 -17.25 -19.31
N LYS A 115 -22.26 -17.73 -18.12
CA LYS A 115 -23.25 -17.04 -17.29
C LYS A 115 -22.73 -15.72 -16.73
N PHE A 116 -21.43 -15.64 -16.40
CA PHE A 116 -20.81 -14.42 -15.91
C PHE A 116 -20.77 -13.32 -16.97
N PHE A 117 -20.47 -13.69 -18.23
CA PHE A 117 -20.35 -12.77 -19.36
C PHE A 117 -21.70 -12.40 -20.00
N SER A 118 -22.75 -13.17 -19.72
CA SER A 118 -24.10 -12.89 -20.20
C SER A 118 -24.60 -11.50 -19.83
N GLY A 119 -24.98 -10.70 -20.84
CA GLY A 119 -25.54 -9.35 -20.67
C GLY A 119 -24.50 -8.24 -20.49
N HIS A 120 -23.22 -8.52 -20.73
CA HIS A 120 -22.11 -7.57 -20.53
C HIS A 120 -21.21 -7.40 -21.77
N GLU A 121 -21.70 -7.75 -22.97
CA GLU A 121 -20.90 -7.95 -24.19
C GLU A 121 -20.07 -6.74 -24.63
N ASP A 122 -20.50 -5.53 -24.30
CA ASP A 122 -19.82 -4.27 -24.63
C ASP A 122 -18.74 -3.88 -23.62
N ARG A 123 -18.72 -4.51 -22.44
CA ARG A 123 -17.84 -4.15 -21.32
C ARG A 123 -16.61 -5.04 -21.17
N PHE A 124 -16.46 -6.07 -22.00
CA PHE A 124 -15.31 -6.95 -21.91
C PHE A 124 -14.81 -7.50 -23.26
N SER A 125 -13.55 -7.91 -23.28
CA SER A 125 -12.94 -8.74 -24.34
C SER A 125 -12.32 -9.97 -23.69
N VAL A 126 -12.37 -11.10 -24.39
CA VAL A 126 -11.84 -12.38 -23.90
C VAL A 126 -10.73 -12.84 -24.83
N TYR A 127 -9.64 -13.32 -24.26
CA TYR A 127 -8.54 -13.96 -24.95
C TYR A 127 -8.22 -15.27 -24.24
N VAL A 128 -8.04 -16.34 -25.00
CA VAL A 128 -7.72 -17.67 -24.47
C VAL A 128 -6.39 -18.10 -25.05
N HIS A 129 -5.46 -18.56 -24.23
CA HIS A 129 -4.22 -19.15 -24.69
C HIS A 129 -4.10 -20.55 -24.10
N ALA A 130 -4.12 -21.55 -24.99
CA ALA A 130 -4.04 -22.96 -24.63
C ALA A 130 -2.67 -23.53 -25.04
N SER A 131 -1.87 -24.00 -24.08
CA SER A 131 -0.46 -24.36 -24.34
C SER A 131 -0.22 -25.78 -24.84
N LYS A 132 -1.12 -26.73 -24.60
CA LYS A 132 -0.92 -28.15 -24.99
C LYS A 132 -1.95 -28.67 -25.98
N GLU A 133 -3.22 -28.34 -25.77
CA GLU A 133 -4.32 -28.87 -26.57
C GLU A 133 -5.14 -27.72 -27.16
N LYS A 134 -5.62 -27.88 -28.40
CA LYS A 134 -6.57 -26.94 -29.00
C LYS A 134 -7.96 -27.17 -28.38
N PRO A 135 -8.48 -26.21 -27.58
CA PRO A 135 -9.77 -26.37 -26.93
C PRO A 135 -10.91 -26.28 -27.97
N VAL A 136 -12.00 -27.00 -27.71
CA VAL A 136 -13.27 -26.82 -28.43
C VAL A 136 -14.21 -26.10 -27.48
N HIS A 137 -14.53 -24.86 -27.81
CA HIS A 137 -15.42 -24.01 -27.01
C HIS A 137 -16.88 -24.27 -27.37
N VAL A 138 -17.73 -24.28 -26.34
CA VAL A 138 -19.18 -24.44 -26.45
C VAL A 138 -19.90 -23.09 -26.34
N SER A 139 -19.35 -22.17 -25.54
CA SER A 139 -19.91 -20.84 -25.33
C SER A 139 -19.45 -19.88 -26.41
N ARG A 140 -20.40 -19.07 -26.90
CA ARG A 140 -20.19 -18.05 -27.94
C ARG A 140 -19.11 -17.02 -27.58
N TYR A 141 -18.80 -16.85 -26.30
CA TYR A 141 -17.81 -15.87 -25.84
C TYR A 141 -16.37 -16.32 -26.07
N PHE A 142 -16.13 -17.62 -26.22
CA PHE A 142 -14.78 -18.18 -26.36
C PHE A 142 -14.50 -18.71 -27.77
N VAL A 143 -15.54 -18.92 -28.59
CA VAL A 143 -15.38 -19.30 -30.00
C VAL A 143 -14.51 -18.27 -30.72
N ASN A 144 -13.43 -18.74 -31.36
CA ASN A 144 -12.44 -17.94 -32.09
C ASN A 144 -11.66 -16.92 -31.23
N GLN A 145 -11.61 -17.08 -29.90
CA GLN A 145 -10.79 -16.23 -29.02
C GLN A 145 -9.42 -16.84 -28.67
N ASP A 146 -9.09 -17.98 -29.28
CA ASP A 146 -7.83 -18.68 -29.02
C ASP A 146 -6.64 -17.99 -29.70
N ILE A 147 -5.63 -17.68 -28.89
CA ILE A 147 -4.30 -17.22 -29.29
C ILE A 147 -3.39 -18.44 -29.31
N HIS A 148 -3.01 -18.86 -30.51
CA HIS A 148 -2.06 -19.94 -30.71
C HIS A 148 -0.66 -19.54 -30.23
N SER A 149 0.05 -20.43 -29.54
CA SER A 149 1.51 -20.29 -29.46
C SER A 149 2.06 -20.54 -30.86
N ASP A 150 2.82 -19.60 -31.39
CA ASP A 150 3.64 -19.85 -32.56
C ASP A 150 4.57 -21.03 -32.21
N GLN A 151 4.36 -22.17 -32.86
CA GLN A 151 5.29 -23.29 -32.81
C GLN A 151 6.39 -23.06 -33.84
#